data_AF-A0AAE9CYW4-F1
#
_entry.id   AF-A0AAE9CYW4-F1
#
_cell.length_a   1.000
_cell.length_b   1.000
_cell.length_c   1.000
_cell.angle_alpha   90.00
_cell.angle_beta   90.00
_cell.angle_gamma   90.00
#
_symmetry.space_group_name_H-M   'P 1'
#
loop_
_entity.id
_entity.type
_entity.pdbx_description
1 polymer ?
#
loop_
_entity_poly.entity_id
_entity_poly.type
_entity_poly.pdbx_seq_one_letter_code
_entity_poly.pdbx_strand_id
1 'polypeptide(L)'
;MYRILVALVAIIATVHANNRAAVCTKAVNLGVTFYTAKELEPILTCADGHFYNDPYDKELVSKCKTCVINNSMNKALSALSLYNGFNGCTDLMALLDKLSAPFINQCKPVINKALNTLKNCKANNKQTGTAKQTACMNKVYGNCIAMVTKAFVNKVCTALSKKMTSKEWNCCKQYAPKVVNAQMYECYKIEK
;
A
#
# COMPACT_ATOMS: atom_id res chain seq x y z
N MET A 1 -0.27 -7.80 12.77
CA MET A 1 -1.16 -8.30 11.71
C MET A 1 -1.12 -7.36 10.51
N TYR A 2 -0.17 -6.42 10.48
CA TYR A 2 -0.49 -5.06 10.09
C TYR A 2 0.50 -4.17 9.29
N ARG A 3 1.48 -4.69 8.53
CA ARG A 3 2.40 -3.84 7.72
C ARG A 3 2.93 -4.45 6.41
N ILE A 4 2.84 -5.76 6.16
CA ILE A 4 3.22 -6.36 4.86
C ILE A 4 2.11 -6.15 3.81
N LEU A 5 0.85 -6.03 4.25
CA LEU A 5 -0.34 -5.75 3.42
C LEU A 5 -0.72 -4.26 3.32
N VAL A 6 -0.20 -3.39 4.20
CA VAL A 6 -0.55 -1.94 4.24
C VAL A 6 0.02 -1.15 3.06
N ALA A 7 1.05 -1.68 2.40
CA ALA A 7 1.95 -0.92 1.55
C ALA A 7 1.88 -1.24 0.04
N LEU A 8 1.24 -2.34 -0.32
CA LEU A 8 1.35 -2.93 -1.65
C LEU A 8 0.53 -2.22 -2.74
N VAL A 9 -0.41 -1.33 -2.38
CA VAL A 9 -1.46 -0.86 -3.32
C VAL A 9 -1.75 0.64 -3.27
N ALA A 10 -1.26 1.38 -2.27
CA ALA A 10 -1.47 2.82 -2.28
C ALA A 10 -0.59 3.48 -3.36
N ILE A 11 -1.24 3.82 -4.49
CA ILE A 11 -0.95 4.98 -5.36
C ILE A 11 -0.15 4.69 -6.62
N ILE A 12 -0.83 4.35 -7.73
CA ILE A 12 -0.19 4.10 -9.02
C ILE A 12 -1.02 4.50 -10.28
N ALA A 13 -1.47 5.74 -10.41
CA ALA A 13 -2.29 6.29 -11.53
C ALA A 13 -1.65 6.69 -12.89
N THR A 14 -2.05 6.17 -14.04
CA THR A 14 -2.00 6.96 -15.29
C THR A 14 -3.37 7.15 -15.91
N VAL A 15 -3.61 8.43 -16.25
CA VAL A 15 -4.59 9.07 -17.17
C VAL A 15 -6.08 9.13 -16.79
N HIS A 16 -6.51 10.40 -16.64
CA HIS A 16 -7.81 11.08 -16.70
C HIS A 16 -9.15 10.30 -16.54
N ALA A 17 -10.07 10.96 -15.82
CA ALA A 17 -11.38 10.51 -15.35
C ALA A 17 -11.44 9.26 -14.44
N ASN A 18 -10.39 8.44 -14.36
CA ASN A 18 -10.41 7.20 -13.54
C ASN A 18 -9.07 6.88 -12.84
N ASN A 19 -8.43 7.88 -12.22
CA ASN A 19 -7.09 7.74 -11.63
C ASN A 19 -7.00 6.64 -10.55
N ARG A 20 -8.10 6.27 -9.90
CA ARG A 20 -8.18 5.13 -8.97
C ARG A 20 -7.99 3.77 -9.66
N ALA A 21 -8.70 3.50 -10.75
CA ALA A 21 -8.56 2.25 -11.50
C ALA A 21 -7.13 2.08 -12.06
N ALA A 22 -6.52 3.18 -12.48
CA ALA A 22 -5.15 3.17 -12.93
C ALA A 22 -4.17 2.83 -11.80
N VAL A 23 -4.39 3.35 -10.58
CA VAL A 23 -3.68 2.94 -9.33
C VAL A 23 -3.70 1.45 -9.13
N CYS A 24 -4.89 0.87 -9.19
CA CYS A 24 -5.07 -0.56 -9.01
C CYS A 24 -4.37 -1.35 -10.12
N THR A 25 -4.47 -0.91 -11.38
CA THR A 25 -3.81 -1.55 -12.53
C THR A 25 -2.30 -1.56 -12.35
N LYS A 26 -1.69 -0.44 -12.00
CA LYS A 26 -0.25 -0.44 -11.87
C LYS A 26 0.24 -1.11 -10.58
N ALA A 27 -0.60 -1.29 -9.57
CA ALA A 27 -0.29 -2.17 -8.43
C ALA A 27 -0.04 -3.59 -8.90
N VAL A 28 -0.92 -4.10 -9.76
CA VAL A 28 -0.74 -5.40 -10.42
C VAL A 28 0.51 -5.42 -11.31
N ASN A 29 0.78 -4.36 -12.09
CA ASN A 29 1.99 -4.30 -12.92
C ASN A 29 3.29 -4.19 -12.11
N LEU A 30 3.22 -3.69 -10.88
CA LEU A 30 4.30 -3.74 -9.89
C LEU A 30 4.28 -5.06 -9.10
N GLY A 31 3.55 -6.07 -9.57
CA GLY A 31 3.65 -7.42 -9.09
C GLY A 31 2.67 -7.77 -7.97
N VAL A 32 1.64 -6.99 -7.67
CA VAL A 32 0.53 -7.48 -6.83
C VAL A 32 -0.14 -8.67 -7.53
N THR A 33 -0.22 -9.82 -6.86
CA THR A 33 -0.84 -11.04 -7.41
C THR A 33 -2.00 -11.55 -6.58
N PHE A 34 -2.07 -11.20 -5.29
CA PHE A 34 -3.16 -11.65 -4.41
C PHE A 34 -4.53 -11.08 -4.82
N TYR A 35 -4.54 -9.83 -5.28
CA TYR A 35 -5.73 -9.13 -5.77
C TYR A 35 -5.55 -8.74 -7.23
N THR A 36 -6.62 -8.84 -8.01
CA THR A 36 -6.71 -8.18 -9.32
C THR A 36 -6.96 -6.69 -9.15
N ALA A 37 -6.74 -5.90 -10.21
CA ALA A 37 -7.00 -4.46 -10.17
C ALA A 37 -8.45 -4.13 -9.75
N LYS A 38 -9.43 -4.87 -10.29
CA LYS A 38 -10.85 -4.68 -9.94
C LYS A 38 -11.14 -4.96 -8.45
N GLU A 39 -10.46 -5.93 -7.87
CA GLU A 39 -10.62 -6.27 -6.45
C GLU A 39 -9.99 -5.20 -5.53
N LEU A 40 -9.03 -4.42 -6.03
CA LEU A 40 -8.38 -3.34 -5.28
C LEU A 40 -9.18 -2.03 -5.28
N GLU A 41 -10.04 -1.81 -6.28
CA GLU A 41 -10.85 -0.59 -6.40
C GLU A 41 -11.77 -0.32 -5.20
N PRO A 42 -12.58 -1.28 -4.70
CA PRO A 42 -13.44 -1.03 -3.54
C PRO A 42 -12.64 -0.82 -2.24
N ILE A 43 -11.50 -1.51 -2.08
CA ILE A 43 -10.56 -1.28 -0.96
C ILE A 43 -10.09 0.17 -0.97
N LEU A 44 -9.64 0.65 -2.13
CA LEU A 44 -9.09 1.99 -2.28
C LEU A 44 -10.17 3.07 -2.16
N THR A 45 -11.38 2.79 -2.65
CA THR A 45 -12.55 3.68 -2.49
C THR A 45 -12.92 3.88 -1.01
N CYS A 46 -12.85 2.83 -0.20
CA CYS A 46 -13.04 2.95 1.24
C CYS A 46 -11.92 3.76 1.91
N ALA A 47 -10.65 3.48 1.55
CA ALA A 47 -9.50 4.19 2.11
C ALA A 47 -9.48 5.69 1.75
N ASP A 48 -9.98 6.05 0.57
CA ASP A 48 -10.12 7.45 0.12
C ASP A 48 -10.90 8.30 1.13
N GLY A 49 -11.97 7.76 1.70
CA GLY A 49 -12.80 8.47 2.67
C GLY A 49 -12.00 8.83 3.92
N HIS A 50 -11.28 7.86 4.49
CA HIS A 50 -10.46 8.09 5.67
C HIS A 50 -9.35 9.10 5.41
N PHE A 51 -8.60 8.96 4.31
CA PHE A 51 -7.51 9.88 3.97
C PHE A 51 -8.00 11.29 3.64
N TYR A 52 -9.09 11.43 2.89
CA TYR A 52 -9.63 12.73 2.53
C TYR A 52 -10.13 13.51 3.76
N ASN A 53 -10.76 12.81 4.70
CA ASN A 53 -11.35 13.40 5.89
C ASN A 53 -10.29 13.84 6.89
N ASP A 54 -9.39 12.93 7.27
CA ASP A 54 -8.28 13.22 8.18
C ASP A 54 -7.00 12.47 7.79
N PRO A 55 -6.15 13.09 6.97
CA PRO A 55 -4.91 12.47 6.52
C PRO A 55 -3.81 12.44 7.60
N TYR A 56 -4.04 13.08 8.76
CA TYR A 56 -3.11 13.12 9.90
C TYR A 56 -3.57 12.26 11.08
N ASP A 57 -4.71 11.58 10.94
CA ASP A 57 -5.24 10.67 11.93
C ASP A 57 -4.20 9.59 12.27
N LYS A 58 -3.89 9.46 13.56
CA LYS A 58 -2.95 8.44 14.08
C LYS A 58 -3.47 7.02 13.83
N GLU A 59 -4.78 6.86 13.72
CA GLU A 59 -5.46 5.62 13.40
C GLU A 59 -5.73 5.43 11.91
N LEU A 60 -5.37 6.38 11.04
CA LEU A 60 -5.63 6.33 9.59
C LEU A 60 -5.24 4.98 9.01
N VAL A 61 -4.04 4.50 9.37
CA VAL A 61 -3.55 3.21 8.93
C VAL A 61 -4.52 2.11 9.37
N SER A 62 -4.88 2.04 10.67
CA SER A 62 -5.86 1.07 11.19
C SER A 62 -7.18 1.08 10.42
N LYS A 63 -7.73 2.28 10.17
CA LYS A 63 -8.97 2.47 9.41
C LYS A 63 -8.85 2.00 7.96
N CYS A 64 -7.75 2.34 7.28
CA CYS A 64 -7.50 1.83 5.93
C CYS A 64 -7.35 0.30 5.86
N LYS A 65 -6.96 -0.37 6.96
CA LYS A 65 -6.94 -1.83 6.95
C LYS A 65 -8.32 -2.46 7.10
N THR A 66 -9.26 -1.83 7.81
CA THR A 66 -10.65 -2.33 7.84
C THR A 66 -11.26 -2.33 6.44
N CYS A 67 -10.87 -1.36 5.59
CA CYS A 67 -11.20 -1.35 4.17
C CYS A 67 -10.68 -2.59 3.42
N VAL A 68 -9.46 -3.04 3.69
CA VAL A 68 -8.92 -4.29 3.10
C VAL A 68 -9.75 -5.47 3.56
N ILE A 69 -9.95 -5.63 4.88
CA ILE A 69 -10.66 -6.77 5.47
C ILE A 69 -12.09 -6.87 4.92
N ASN A 70 -12.83 -5.76 4.96
CA ASN A 70 -14.24 -5.73 4.56
C ASN A 70 -14.44 -5.92 3.06
N ASN A 71 -13.41 -5.69 2.24
CA ASN A 71 -13.46 -5.84 0.79
C ASN A 71 -12.58 -6.98 0.26
N SER A 72 -12.10 -7.87 1.15
CA SER A 72 -11.27 -9.02 0.77
C SER A 72 -12.05 -10.15 0.07
N MET A 73 -13.38 -10.02 -0.06
CA MET A 73 -14.28 -10.98 -0.73
C MET A 73 -14.01 -12.43 -0.27
N ASN A 74 -13.84 -13.37 -1.20
CA ASN A 74 -13.59 -14.78 -0.94
C ASN A 74 -12.14 -15.10 -0.52
N LYS A 75 -11.25 -14.12 -0.40
CA LYS A 75 -9.83 -14.34 -0.08
C LYS A 75 -9.54 -14.42 1.42
N ALA A 76 -10.55 -14.30 2.28
CA ALA A 76 -10.40 -14.34 3.73
C ALA A 76 -9.70 -15.63 4.22
N LEU A 77 -10.08 -16.80 3.67
CA LEU A 77 -9.45 -18.08 4.03
C LEU A 77 -7.99 -18.15 3.59
N SER A 78 -7.68 -17.72 2.38
CA SER A 78 -6.30 -17.65 1.88
C SER A 78 -5.45 -16.68 2.71
N ALA A 79 -6.01 -15.52 3.10
CA ALA A 79 -5.34 -14.55 3.95
C ALA A 79 -5.06 -15.13 5.36
N LEU A 80 -6.00 -15.88 5.94
CA LEU A 80 -5.83 -16.55 7.23
C LEU A 80 -4.74 -17.63 7.16
N SER A 81 -4.74 -18.45 6.10
CA SER A 81 -3.70 -19.45 5.87
C SER A 81 -2.31 -18.81 5.76
N LEU A 82 -2.20 -17.68 5.03
CA LEU A 82 -0.96 -16.91 4.92
C LEU A 82 -0.52 -16.33 6.27
N TYR A 83 -1.47 -15.79 7.04
CA TYR A 83 -1.20 -15.27 8.38
C TYR A 83 -0.63 -16.36 9.29
N ASN A 84 -1.27 -17.52 9.33
CA ASN A 84 -0.83 -18.65 10.16
C ASN A 84 0.55 -19.16 9.72
N GLY A 85 0.77 -19.33 8.42
CA GLY A 85 2.07 -19.74 7.88
C GLY A 85 3.18 -18.75 8.23
N PHE A 86 2.93 -17.45 8.08
CA PHE A 86 3.92 -16.43 8.42
C PHE A 86 4.25 -16.44 9.91
N ASN A 87 3.23 -16.55 10.78
CA ASN A 87 3.45 -16.63 12.24
C ASN A 87 4.17 -17.89 12.67
N GLY A 88 3.98 -19.01 11.97
CA GLY A 88 4.79 -20.22 12.18
C GLY A 88 6.27 -20.00 11.86
N CYS A 89 6.60 -19.02 11.00
CA CYS A 89 7.97 -18.70 10.62
C CYS A 89 8.60 -17.62 11.51
N THR A 90 7.88 -16.54 11.79
CA THR A 90 8.31 -15.44 12.66
C THR A 90 7.09 -14.72 13.24
N ASP A 91 7.22 -14.08 14.40
CA ASP A 91 6.15 -13.24 14.93
C ASP A 91 5.83 -12.11 13.93
N LEU A 92 4.71 -12.27 13.24
CA LEU A 92 4.27 -11.33 12.23
C LEU A 92 3.80 -10.03 12.90
N MET A 93 3.21 -10.05 14.09
CA MET A 93 2.85 -8.80 14.77
C MET A 93 4.10 -7.97 15.06
N ALA A 94 5.11 -8.57 15.68
CA ALA A 94 6.34 -7.89 16.09
C ALA A 94 7.21 -7.47 14.91
N LEU A 95 7.39 -8.33 13.90
CA LEU A 95 8.12 -7.98 12.69
C LEU A 95 7.49 -6.77 12.01
N LEU A 96 6.15 -6.77 11.98
CA LEU A 96 5.45 -5.61 11.50
C LEU A 96 5.79 -4.47 12.46
N ASP A 97 5.56 -4.57 13.77
CA ASP A 97 5.83 -3.50 14.73
C ASP A 97 7.23 -2.84 14.70
N LYS A 98 8.19 -3.56 14.16
CA LYS A 98 9.54 -3.09 13.80
C LYS A 98 9.63 -2.26 12.50
N LEU A 99 8.85 -2.57 11.46
CA LEU A 99 9.03 -2.08 10.08
C LEU A 99 8.19 -0.86 9.63
N SER A 100 7.11 -0.45 10.30
CA SER A 100 6.25 0.70 9.89
C SER A 100 7.04 1.97 9.86
N ALA A 101 7.74 2.30 10.95
CA ALA A 101 8.44 3.58 11.00
C ALA A 101 9.52 3.64 9.91
N PRO A 102 10.36 2.60 9.71
CA PRO A 102 11.23 2.49 8.54
C PRO A 102 10.50 2.64 7.20
N PHE A 103 9.36 1.97 7.02
CA PHE A 103 8.57 2.02 5.79
C PHE A 103 8.04 3.43 5.51
N ILE A 104 7.35 4.03 6.49
CA ILE A 104 6.81 5.39 6.42
C ILE A 104 7.93 6.38 6.09
N ASN A 105 9.10 6.23 6.71
CA ASN A 105 10.26 7.07 6.43
C ASN A 105 10.72 7.00 4.97
N GLN A 106 10.72 5.82 4.35
CA GLN A 106 11.04 5.69 2.92
C GLN A 106 9.95 6.27 2.02
N CYS A 107 8.69 6.23 2.47
CA CYS A 107 7.53 6.72 1.74
C CYS A 107 7.25 8.22 1.96
N LYS A 108 7.97 8.90 2.87
CA LYS A 108 7.80 10.33 3.17
C LYS A 108 7.67 11.24 1.93
N PRO A 109 8.50 11.09 0.87
CA PRO A 109 8.36 11.95 -0.31
C PRO A 109 7.00 11.83 -1.00
N VAL A 110 6.49 10.60 -1.12
CA VAL A 110 5.17 10.32 -1.72
C VAL A 110 4.06 10.81 -0.81
N ILE A 111 4.17 10.56 0.51
CA ILE A 111 3.21 11.01 1.52
C ILE A 111 3.11 12.55 1.50
N ASN A 112 4.23 13.26 1.55
CA ASN A 112 4.24 14.72 1.52
C ASN A 112 3.64 15.28 0.22
N LYS A 113 3.90 14.65 -0.92
CA LYS A 113 3.28 15.03 -2.20
C LYS A 113 1.75 14.84 -2.17
N ALA A 114 1.28 13.73 -1.59
CA ALA A 114 -0.14 13.44 -1.43
C ALA A 114 -0.82 14.47 -0.51
N LEU A 115 -0.24 14.73 0.67
CA LEU A 115 -0.74 15.71 1.63
C LEU A 115 -0.83 17.12 1.03
N ASN A 116 0.24 17.58 0.37
CA ASN A 116 0.26 18.90 -0.27
C ASN A 116 -0.77 18.99 -1.40
N THR A 117 -0.90 17.93 -2.21
CA THR A 117 -1.90 17.87 -3.29
C THR A 117 -3.32 17.92 -2.73
N LEU A 118 -3.60 17.14 -1.67
CA LEU A 118 -4.91 17.12 -1.02
C LEU A 118 -5.24 18.47 -0.39
N LYS A 119 -4.30 19.07 0.36
CA LYS A 119 -4.45 20.40 0.97
C LYS A 119 -4.77 21.45 -0.09
N ASN A 120 -3.97 21.51 -1.15
CA ASN A 120 -4.16 22.48 -2.23
C ASN A 120 -5.49 22.25 -2.98
N CYS A 121 -5.90 21.00 -3.18
CA CYS A 121 -7.18 20.71 -3.79
C CYS A 121 -8.35 21.12 -2.89
N LYS A 122 -8.31 20.81 -1.58
CA LYS A 122 -9.37 21.18 -0.64
C LYS A 122 -9.56 22.70 -0.56
N ALA A 123 -8.47 23.46 -0.64
CA ALA A 123 -8.51 24.93 -0.64
C ALA A 123 -9.11 25.53 -1.92
N ASN A 124 -8.78 24.98 -3.09
CA ASN A 124 -9.10 25.62 -4.38
C ASN A 124 -10.30 25.00 -5.12
N ASN A 125 -10.75 23.79 -4.74
CA ASN A 125 -11.87 23.13 -5.41
C ASN A 125 -13.21 23.64 -4.87
N LYS A 126 -14.05 24.18 -5.77
CA LYS A 126 -15.38 24.75 -5.49
C LYS A 126 -16.50 23.70 -5.38
N GLN A 127 -16.25 22.45 -5.75
CA GLN A 127 -17.21 21.35 -5.55
C GLN A 127 -17.44 21.12 -4.06
N THR A 128 -18.52 20.46 -3.69
CA THR A 128 -18.86 20.09 -2.31
C THR A 128 -19.10 18.57 -2.18
N GLY A 129 -19.19 18.08 -0.94
CA GLY A 129 -19.50 16.68 -0.63
C GLY A 129 -18.61 15.66 -1.37
N THR A 130 -19.23 14.56 -1.78
CA THR A 130 -18.57 13.43 -2.47
C THR A 130 -17.90 13.84 -3.79
N ALA A 131 -18.44 14.84 -4.48
CA ALA A 131 -17.84 15.35 -5.73
C ALA A 131 -16.46 15.98 -5.46
N LYS A 132 -16.34 16.80 -4.40
CA LYS A 132 -15.06 17.39 -3.99
C LYS A 132 -14.06 16.32 -3.57
N GLN A 133 -14.50 15.36 -2.75
CA GLN A 133 -13.68 14.24 -2.32
C GLN A 133 -13.11 13.48 -3.53
N THR A 134 -13.98 13.06 -4.44
CA THR A 134 -13.59 12.29 -5.63
C THR A 134 -12.60 13.07 -6.50
N ALA A 135 -12.87 14.35 -6.76
CA ALA A 135 -11.98 15.18 -7.55
C ALA A 135 -10.61 15.39 -6.89
N CYS A 136 -10.56 15.58 -5.56
CA CYS A 136 -9.31 15.75 -4.85
C CYS A 136 -8.50 14.46 -4.74
N MET A 137 -9.14 13.33 -4.49
CA MET A 137 -8.45 12.04 -4.49
C MET A 137 -7.93 11.69 -5.89
N ASN A 138 -8.69 11.97 -6.95
CA ASN A 138 -8.18 11.84 -8.31
C ASN A 138 -6.92 12.69 -8.55
N LYS A 139 -6.86 13.95 -8.06
CA LYS A 139 -5.63 14.76 -8.16
C LYS A 139 -4.47 14.17 -7.35
N VAL A 140 -4.72 13.69 -6.13
CA VAL A 140 -3.71 13.02 -5.31
C VAL A 140 -3.10 11.85 -6.08
N TYR A 141 -3.94 10.99 -6.65
CA TYR A 141 -3.51 9.85 -7.45
C TYR A 141 -2.67 10.26 -8.65
N GLY A 142 -3.15 11.21 -9.45
CA GLY A 142 -2.45 11.69 -10.64
C GLY A 142 -1.07 12.27 -10.33
N ASN A 143 -0.93 12.97 -9.19
CA ASN A 143 0.33 13.60 -8.81
C ASN A 143 1.36 12.67 -8.17
N CYS A 144 0.93 11.53 -7.63
CA CYS A 144 1.78 10.68 -6.81
C CYS A 144 2.19 9.38 -7.51
N ILE A 145 1.43 8.92 -8.52
CA ILE A 145 1.76 7.72 -9.28
C ILE A 145 3.22 7.63 -9.70
N ALA A 146 3.71 8.67 -10.37
CA ALA A 146 4.92 8.60 -11.16
C ALA A 146 6.14 8.38 -10.24
N MET A 147 5.97 8.69 -8.95
CA MET A 147 6.95 8.45 -7.91
C MET A 147 7.06 6.97 -7.52
N VAL A 148 5.98 6.19 -7.69
CA VAL A 148 5.90 4.78 -7.35
C VAL A 148 6.32 3.94 -8.56
N THR A 149 7.63 3.79 -8.70
CA THR A 149 8.28 2.99 -9.74
C THR A 149 8.83 1.68 -9.18
N LYS A 150 9.21 0.76 -10.08
CA LYS A 150 9.93 -0.46 -9.69
C LYS A 150 11.21 -0.15 -8.88
N ALA A 151 11.94 0.90 -9.28
CA ALA A 151 13.13 1.37 -8.57
C ALA A 151 12.80 1.89 -7.17
N PHE A 152 11.69 2.62 -7.01
CA PHE A 152 11.21 3.06 -5.70
C PHE A 152 10.87 1.88 -4.79
N VAL A 153 10.10 0.89 -5.29
CA VAL A 153 9.76 -0.31 -4.51
C VAL A 153 11.02 -1.10 -4.13
N ASN A 154 11.97 -1.26 -5.04
CA ASN A 154 13.28 -1.85 -4.75
C ASN A 154 14.00 -1.10 -3.61
N LYS A 155 14.09 0.23 -3.69
CA LYS A 155 14.72 1.06 -2.65
C LYS A 155 14.07 0.85 -1.28
N VAL A 156 12.74 0.89 -1.22
CA VAL A 156 11.99 0.67 0.03
C VAL A 156 12.29 -0.72 0.58
N CYS A 157 12.16 -1.76 -0.25
CA CYS A 157 12.38 -3.14 0.14
C CYS A 157 13.82 -3.39 0.64
N THR A 158 14.84 -2.88 -0.06
CA THR A 158 16.24 -2.97 0.37
C THR A 158 16.47 -2.24 1.70
N ALA A 159 15.82 -1.11 1.93
CA ALA A 159 15.92 -0.41 3.21
C ALA A 159 15.26 -1.20 4.35
N LEU A 160 14.13 -1.87 4.09
CA LEU A 160 13.44 -2.70 5.07
C LEU A 160 14.21 -3.98 5.38
N SER A 161 14.78 -4.65 4.38
CA SER A 161 15.56 -5.87 4.59
C SER A 161 16.70 -5.61 5.57
N LYS A 162 17.40 -4.48 5.48
CA LYS A 162 18.45 -4.07 6.44
C LYS A 162 17.98 -3.97 7.89
N LYS A 163 16.68 -3.82 8.15
CA LYS A 163 16.09 -3.80 9.49
C LYS A 163 15.62 -5.17 9.98
N MET A 164 15.67 -6.19 9.14
CA MET A 164 15.26 -7.56 9.48
C MET A 164 16.45 -8.43 9.89
N THR A 165 16.21 -9.43 10.73
CA THR A 165 17.14 -10.55 10.95
C THR A 165 17.12 -11.48 9.74
N SER A 166 18.08 -12.41 9.65
CA SER A 166 18.11 -13.43 8.59
C SER A 166 16.86 -14.31 8.63
N LYS A 167 16.40 -14.70 9.84
CA LYS A 167 15.13 -15.42 10.03
C LYS A 167 13.93 -14.65 9.49
N GLU A 168 13.74 -13.41 9.91
CA GLU A 168 12.63 -12.56 9.48
C GLU A 168 12.64 -12.35 7.94
N TRP A 169 13.82 -12.15 7.36
CA TRP A 169 13.99 -11.96 5.93
C TRP A 169 13.69 -13.23 5.12
N ASN A 170 14.15 -14.39 5.58
CA ASN A 170 13.84 -15.67 4.95
C ASN A 170 12.34 -15.99 5.02
N CYS A 171 11.67 -15.65 6.13
CA CYS A 171 10.21 -15.72 6.20
C CYS A 171 9.55 -14.82 5.15
N CYS A 172 10.04 -13.59 4.96
CA CYS A 172 9.54 -12.71 3.89
C CYS A 172 9.77 -13.33 2.51
N LYS A 173 10.95 -13.91 2.23
CA LYS A 173 11.25 -14.57 0.95
C LYS A 173 10.33 -15.77 0.67
N GLN A 174 9.89 -16.48 1.71
CA GLN A 174 8.98 -17.62 1.59
C GLN A 174 7.52 -17.21 1.35
N TYR A 175 7.02 -16.19 2.07
CA TYR A 175 5.60 -15.87 2.09
C TYR A 175 5.20 -14.67 1.22
N ALA A 176 6.10 -13.72 0.95
CA ALA A 176 5.81 -12.60 0.05
C ALA A 176 5.45 -13.07 -1.38
N PRO A 177 6.11 -14.09 -1.97
CA PRO A 177 5.74 -14.61 -3.29
C PRO A 177 4.26 -15.05 -3.43
N LYS A 178 3.60 -15.35 -2.31
CA LYS A 178 2.19 -15.77 -2.30
C LYS A 178 1.21 -14.61 -2.45
N VAL A 179 1.68 -13.37 -2.33
CA VAL A 179 0.86 -12.15 -2.48
C VAL A 179 1.41 -11.18 -3.51
N VAL A 180 2.69 -11.31 -3.85
CA VAL A 180 3.37 -10.54 -4.90
C VAL A 180 4.32 -11.38 -5.74
N ASN A 181 4.58 -10.95 -6.96
CA ASN A 181 5.74 -11.38 -7.72
C ASN A 181 7.02 -10.73 -7.16
N ALA A 182 7.46 -11.16 -5.96
CA ALA A 182 8.63 -10.59 -5.28
C ALA A 182 9.93 -10.76 -6.07
N GLN A 183 10.04 -11.80 -6.90
CA GLN A 183 11.23 -12.14 -7.66
C GLN A 183 11.61 -11.08 -8.71
N MET A 184 10.66 -10.24 -9.14
CA MET A 184 10.95 -9.15 -10.05
C MET A 184 11.82 -8.05 -9.43
N TYR A 185 11.95 -8.04 -8.09
CA TYR A 185 12.66 -7.03 -7.33
C TYR A 185 14.06 -7.50 -6.94
N GLU A 186 15.07 -6.66 -7.17
CA GLU A 186 16.46 -6.95 -6.82
C GLU A 186 16.65 -7.16 -5.31
N CYS A 187 15.82 -6.48 -4.50
CA CYS A 187 15.86 -6.68 -3.06
C CYS A 187 15.61 -8.13 -2.65
N TYR A 188 14.84 -8.91 -3.42
CA TYR A 188 14.52 -10.31 -3.12
C TYR A 188 15.75 -11.22 -3.17
N LYS A 189 16.76 -10.83 -3.94
CA LYS A 189 18.03 -11.55 -4.11
C LYS A 189 19.03 -11.32 -2.97
N ILE A 190 18.70 -10.47 -2.00
CA ILE A 190 19.56 -10.23 -0.84
C ILE A 190 19.62 -11.52 -0.01
N GLU A 191 20.83 -11.99 0.27
CA GLU A 191 21.13 -13.06 1.22
C GLU A 191 21.58 -12.47 2.57
N LYS A 192 21.21 -13.14 3.67
CA LYS A 192 21.42 -12.68 5.05
C LYS A 192 21.76 -13.82 6.00
#